data_AF-A0A3D5Q6J2-F1
#
_entry.id   AF-A0A3D5Q6J2-F1
#
_cell.length_a   1.000
_cell.length_b   1.000
_cell.length_c   1.000
_cell.angle_alpha   90.00
_cell.angle_beta   90.00
_cell.angle_gamma   90.00
#
_symmetry.space_group_name_H-M   'P 1'
#
loop_
_entity.id
_entity.type
_entity.pdbx_description
1 polymer ?
#
loop_
_entity_poly.entity_id
_entity_poly.type
_entity_poly.pdbx_seq_one_letter_code
_entity_poly.pdbx_strand_id
1 'polypeptide(L)'
;MSGKILARASAISLALILAACGGDENSTSLGGVDNNGGENGDNSEQASQVAKVDIMTNSPQLGSSGASKAELTVLVKNSGGVAIEGVDVEFSVGNPSDATLTVTQGTTDASGIATASLSLRGDNRANREIEVTATAAGISDSTLISVTGTTLSLSGPNSIPLNQAITYTALLSDSDGQPISGEGVSISSEQSFSVTPESTTTNPSGQATFQYEASSSGADTLTVRSYSGESAVSASQSVNISPDTFSFSSPTQNAELSLTETHEVTVRWEQDGSPVPDGTEIQFSASRGSFTPASGLVTTTGGEATIEITSTTAGPALIEAVPSSGGPTVERSVEFIAEVPAKIRLQAERTQLAPGESTSVTATVQDPNDNLVKNALVKFNLLDSTNGALSSSSAVTNSQGIARVTYTAGGRSSEKDGVTITTETNGITAIETLTIGGQALRISLGTGRELEELSTTTYIQPWTVIVTDTNGNAQANKNVELSITPLSYAKGTYDAPDTDAGEPSGRWTYNEAITCPSEDVNRNGSLDAGEDANNNGTLEPNATATTPTSVITTENGIANFDLAYLKSECSWVEVELKAVTTVNGTESDTRQTFWLSCLASDLAYNESNPIKPAPGNESPYGSAANCATDE
;
A
#
# COMPACT_ATOMS: atom_id res chain seq x y z
N MET A 1 -2.40 -30.01 -2.19
CA MET A 1 -1.55 -29.88 -0.99
C MET A 1 -1.38 -28.37 -0.77
N SER A 2 -2.02 -27.72 0.20
CA SER A 2 -1.62 -27.65 1.62
C SER A 2 -0.13 -27.26 1.75
N GLY A 3 0.29 -26.11 2.28
CA GLY A 3 -0.42 -24.94 2.83
C GLY A 3 0.25 -24.42 4.12
N LYS A 4 0.14 -23.10 4.43
CA LYS A 4 0.47 -22.48 5.74
C LYS A 4 2.00 -22.46 6.10
N ILE A 5 2.59 -21.62 6.98
CA ILE A 5 2.16 -20.45 7.80
C ILE A 5 3.38 -19.60 8.25
N LEU A 6 3.09 -18.35 8.70
CA LEU A 6 3.86 -17.31 9.40
C LEU A 6 5.33 -17.51 9.88
N ALA A 7 6.10 -16.43 9.65
CA ALA A 7 6.86 -15.59 10.61
C ALA A 7 7.37 -16.14 11.96
N ARG A 8 8.61 -15.75 12.30
CA ARG A 8 9.11 -15.63 13.69
C ARG A 8 9.97 -14.38 13.86
N ALA A 9 9.80 -13.73 15.01
CA ALA A 9 10.66 -12.66 15.51
C ALA A 9 11.22 -13.05 16.89
N SER A 10 12.19 -12.25 17.35
CA SER A 10 12.66 -12.08 18.73
C SER A 10 13.73 -13.02 19.31
N ALA A 11 14.56 -12.36 20.12
CA ALA A 11 15.42 -12.84 21.21
C ALA A 11 16.74 -13.58 20.86
N ILE A 12 17.84 -12.82 20.85
CA ILE A 12 19.10 -13.25 21.48
C ILE A 12 19.58 -12.13 22.41
N SER A 13 19.83 -12.49 23.67
CA SER A 13 20.44 -11.64 24.71
C SER A 13 21.81 -12.22 25.09
N LEU A 14 22.62 -11.41 25.78
CA LEU A 14 23.86 -11.82 26.49
C LEU A 14 25.04 -12.29 25.60
N ALA A 15 26.31 -12.07 25.95
CA ALA A 15 26.88 -11.33 27.09
C ALA A 15 28.26 -10.75 26.70
N LEU A 16 28.62 -9.59 27.26
CA LEU A 16 30.02 -9.18 27.40
C LEU A 16 30.62 -9.88 28.61
N ILE A 17 31.87 -10.35 28.49
CA ILE A 17 32.75 -10.63 29.64
C ILE A 17 34.11 -9.97 29.35
N LEU A 18 34.43 -8.92 30.09
CA LEU A 18 35.77 -8.38 30.26
C LEU A 18 36.26 -8.72 31.67
N ALA A 19 37.47 -9.26 31.77
CA ALA A 19 38.24 -9.48 33.01
C ALA A 19 39.72 -9.67 32.61
N ALA A 20 40.77 -9.25 33.32
CA ALA A 20 40.98 -8.32 34.46
C ALA A 20 42.48 -7.91 34.44
N CYS A 21 43.06 -7.00 35.24
CA CYS A 21 42.65 -6.20 36.41
C CYS A 21 43.29 -4.77 36.30
N GLY A 22 43.17 -3.78 37.20
CA GLY A 22 43.59 -3.74 38.63
C GLY A 22 44.92 -2.97 38.76
N GLY A 23 45.15 -2.04 39.70
CA GLY A 23 44.39 -1.58 40.87
C GLY A 23 44.61 -0.07 41.15
N ASP A 24 43.85 0.58 42.04
CA ASP A 24 44.12 0.74 43.50
C ASP A 24 45.31 1.69 43.82
N GLU A 25 45.23 2.72 44.67
CA GLU A 25 44.15 3.20 45.56
C GLU A 25 44.14 4.76 45.73
N ASN A 26 42.98 5.29 46.14
CA ASN A 26 42.75 6.37 47.14
C ASN A 26 43.29 7.83 47.02
N SER A 27 42.32 8.76 47.12
CA SER A 27 42.34 10.07 47.81
C SER A 27 42.95 11.36 47.17
N THR A 28 42.07 12.38 47.16
CA THR A 28 42.17 13.85 46.98
C THR A 28 43.45 14.56 47.48
N SER A 29 43.86 15.74 46.98
CA SER A 29 43.07 16.99 47.02
C SER A 29 43.50 18.14 46.06
N LEU A 30 42.79 19.27 46.16
CA LEU A 30 42.79 20.45 45.26
C LEU A 30 44.01 21.38 45.35
N GLY A 31 44.32 22.02 44.21
CA GLY A 31 44.98 23.34 44.11
C GLY A 31 46.52 23.32 43.96
N GLY A 32 47.16 24.15 43.13
CA GLY A 32 46.67 25.12 42.13
C GLY A 32 47.78 26.11 41.72
N VAL A 33 47.53 26.89 40.65
CA VAL A 33 48.21 28.16 40.26
C VAL A 33 49.58 28.07 39.50
N ASP A 34 49.56 28.62 38.27
CA ASP A 34 50.59 29.27 37.41
C ASP A 34 52.01 28.65 37.23
N ASN A 35 52.60 28.51 36.03
CA ASN A 35 52.85 29.58 35.04
C ASN A 35 53.44 29.09 33.69
N ASN A 36 52.96 29.68 32.58
CA ASN A 36 53.67 30.23 31.41
C ASN A 36 54.66 29.41 30.50
N GLY A 37 54.50 29.60 29.17
CA GLY A 37 55.47 29.26 28.09
C GLY A 37 55.24 27.90 27.39
N GLY A 38 55.21 27.76 26.06
CA GLY A 38 55.31 28.74 24.97
C GLY A 38 56.39 28.38 23.95
N GLU A 39 56.13 27.42 23.05
CA GLU A 39 57.02 27.10 21.93
C GLU A 39 56.21 26.73 20.68
N ASN A 40 56.67 27.19 19.52
CA ASN A 40 55.97 27.11 18.23
C ASN A 40 56.96 26.50 17.22
N GLY A 41 56.69 25.27 16.75
CA GLY A 41 57.62 24.51 15.91
C GLY A 41 57.76 25.06 14.49
N ASP A 42 58.97 24.98 13.94
CA ASP A 42 59.35 25.52 12.62
C ASP A 42 59.42 24.39 11.57
N ASN A 43 58.56 24.46 10.53
CA ASN A 43 58.51 23.47 9.44
C ASN A 43 59.66 23.61 8.41
N SER A 44 60.50 24.65 8.49
CA SER A 44 61.38 25.03 7.36
C SER A 44 62.62 24.15 7.16
N GLU A 45 63.15 23.47 8.19
CA GLU A 45 64.36 22.64 8.03
C GLU A 45 64.10 21.30 7.30
N GLN A 46 62.90 20.71 7.44
CA GLN A 46 62.60 19.38 6.89
C GLN A 46 62.39 19.39 5.37
N ALA A 47 61.86 20.48 4.82
CA ALA A 47 61.67 20.64 3.37
C ALA A 47 62.98 20.58 2.56
N SER A 48 64.12 20.93 3.17
CA SER A 48 65.44 20.91 2.51
C SER A 48 66.01 19.51 2.24
N GLN A 49 65.42 18.46 2.81
CA GLN A 49 65.95 17.09 2.78
C GLN A 49 65.26 16.18 1.75
N VAL A 50 64.21 16.67 1.08
CA VAL A 50 63.43 15.93 0.08
C VAL A 50 64.31 15.59 -1.14
N ALA A 51 64.34 14.32 -1.53
CA ALA A 51 65.09 13.84 -2.70
C ALA A 51 64.25 12.96 -3.65
N LYS A 52 63.12 12.41 -3.18
CA LYS A 52 62.20 11.64 -4.00
C LYS A 52 60.76 11.81 -3.53
N VAL A 53 59.86 11.94 -4.49
CA VAL A 53 58.41 11.80 -4.33
C VAL A 53 58.01 10.53 -5.11
N ASP A 54 57.17 9.71 -4.51
CA ASP A 54 56.54 8.54 -5.14
C ASP A 54 55.02 8.71 -5.00
N ILE A 55 54.28 8.87 -6.10
CA ILE A 55 52.80 8.88 -6.09
C ILE A 55 52.25 7.51 -6.49
N MET A 56 51.28 7.03 -5.72
CA MET A 56 50.58 5.78 -5.99
C MET A 56 49.07 6.01 -5.89
N THR A 57 48.29 5.25 -6.68
CA THR A 57 46.84 5.18 -6.52
C THR A 57 46.38 3.78 -6.18
N ASN A 58 45.29 3.66 -5.41
CA ASN A 58 44.61 2.38 -5.21
C ASN A 58 43.75 1.93 -6.40
N SER A 59 43.43 2.84 -7.34
CA SER A 59 42.55 2.59 -8.47
C SER A 59 43.05 3.33 -9.72
N PRO A 60 43.89 2.68 -10.56
CA PRO A 60 44.40 3.27 -11.81
C PRO A 60 43.31 3.42 -12.90
N GLN A 61 42.08 3.01 -12.61
CA GLN A 61 40.94 3.08 -13.50
C GLN A 61 39.72 3.55 -12.71
N LEU A 62 38.86 4.37 -13.34
CA LEU A 62 37.58 4.81 -12.80
C LEU A 62 36.47 4.58 -13.83
N GLY A 63 35.27 4.29 -13.33
CA GLY A 63 34.05 4.25 -14.15
C GLY A 63 33.61 5.67 -14.55
N SER A 64 33.20 5.83 -15.80
CA SER A 64 32.74 7.12 -16.35
C SER A 64 31.50 7.69 -15.67
N SER A 65 30.72 6.88 -14.93
CA SER A 65 29.61 7.35 -14.10
C SER A 65 30.04 8.35 -13.02
N GLY A 66 31.31 8.29 -12.58
CA GLY A 66 31.84 9.12 -11.51
C GLY A 66 31.39 8.71 -10.10
N ALA A 67 30.75 7.54 -9.95
CA ALA A 67 30.37 7.01 -8.65
C ALA A 67 31.57 6.57 -7.79
N SER A 68 32.64 6.10 -8.44
CA SER A 68 33.90 5.67 -7.79
C SER A 68 34.87 6.83 -7.58
N LYS A 69 35.75 6.68 -6.59
CA LYS A 69 36.88 7.57 -6.31
C LYS A 69 38.18 6.78 -6.30
N ALA A 70 39.28 7.45 -6.62
CA ALA A 70 40.62 6.90 -6.50
C ALA A 70 41.35 7.59 -5.33
N GLU A 71 41.86 6.83 -4.39
CA GLU A 71 42.71 7.35 -3.32
C GLU A 71 44.15 7.42 -3.81
N LEU A 72 44.83 8.51 -3.45
CA LEU A 72 46.19 8.85 -3.84
C LEU A 72 47.05 8.88 -2.58
N THR A 73 48.15 8.14 -2.61
CA THR A 73 49.14 8.06 -1.54
C THR A 73 50.46 8.56 -2.08
N VAL A 74 51.02 9.59 -1.45
CA VAL A 74 52.32 10.16 -1.79
C VAL A 74 53.31 9.85 -0.68
N LEU A 75 54.44 9.25 -1.02
CA LEU A 75 55.50 8.91 -0.09
C LEU A 75 56.76 9.74 -0.38
N VAL A 76 57.11 10.62 0.54
CA VAL A 76 58.27 11.54 0.41
C VAL A 76 59.48 10.96 1.13
N LYS A 77 60.63 10.92 0.44
CA LYS A 77 61.88 10.35 0.95
C LYS A 77 63.08 11.27 0.78
N ASN A 78 64.06 11.15 1.66
CA ASN A 78 65.37 11.77 1.52
C ASN A 78 66.31 10.95 0.63
N SER A 79 67.51 11.45 0.37
CA SER A 79 68.52 10.80 -0.49
C SER A 79 69.06 9.48 0.07
N GLY A 80 68.86 9.20 1.37
CA GLY A 80 69.11 7.92 2.00
C GLY A 80 67.95 6.91 1.87
N GLY A 81 66.84 7.29 1.23
CA GLY A 81 65.64 6.46 1.09
C GLY A 81 64.76 6.42 2.33
N VAL A 82 65.01 7.28 3.34
CA VAL A 82 64.21 7.34 4.58
C VAL A 82 63.03 8.30 4.38
N ALA A 83 61.87 7.92 4.91
CA ALA A 83 60.67 8.73 4.95
C ALA A 83 60.89 10.05 5.72
N ILE A 84 60.24 11.14 5.29
CA ILE A 84 60.34 12.46 5.92
C ILE A 84 58.96 12.91 6.39
N GLU A 85 58.79 13.15 7.69
CA GLU A 85 57.61 13.78 8.31
C GLU A 85 57.61 15.31 8.09
N GLY A 86 56.43 15.94 8.18
CA GLY A 86 56.29 17.40 8.22
C GLY A 86 56.45 18.14 6.89
N VAL A 87 56.53 17.43 5.76
CA VAL A 87 56.72 18.03 4.42
C VAL A 87 55.37 18.32 3.76
N ASP A 88 55.18 19.56 3.31
CA ASP A 88 54.02 19.95 2.48
C ASP A 88 54.07 19.30 1.08
N VAL A 89 52.93 18.76 0.66
CA VAL A 89 52.72 18.11 -0.65
C VAL A 89 51.58 18.82 -1.39
N GLU A 90 51.90 19.39 -2.55
CA GLU A 90 50.92 20.00 -3.46
C GLU A 90 50.42 18.96 -4.47
N PHE A 91 49.10 18.79 -4.56
CA PHE A 91 48.44 17.89 -5.50
C PHE A 91 47.78 18.67 -6.62
N SER A 92 47.92 18.22 -7.86
CA SER A 92 47.35 18.85 -9.05
C SER A 92 46.80 17.82 -10.04
N VAL A 93 45.82 18.23 -10.86
CA VAL A 93 45.32 17.47 -12.02
C VAL A 93 45.72 18.19 -13.30
N GLY A 94 46.08 17.45 -14.35
CA GLY A 94 46.46 18.03 -15.65
C GLY A 94 45.37 18.90 -16.28
N ASN A 95 44.09 18.57 -16.03
CA ASN A 95 42.93 19.39 -16.41
C ASN A 95 41.92 19.50 -15.26
N PRO A 96 41.69 20.70 -14.68
CA PRO A 96 40.74 20.92 -13.58
C PRO A 96 39.25 20.81 -13.99
N SER A 97 38.97 20.53 -15.27
CA SER A 97 37.62 20.23 -15.75
C SER A 97 37.27 18.74 -15.59
N ASP A 98 38.25 17.85 -15.55
CA ASP A 98 38.02 16.40 -15.64
C ASP A 98 37.80 15.73 -14.27
N ALA A 99 38.41 16.26 -13.22
CA ALA A 99 38.30 15.73 -11.86
C ALA A 99 38.48 16.82 -10.78
N THR A 100 38.09 16.47 -9.56
CA THR A 100 38.27 17.25 -8.33
C THR A 100 39.14 16.44 -7.37
N LEU A 101 40.22 17.06 -6.89
CA LEU A 101 41.05 16.55 -5.80
C LEU A 101 40.53 17.06 -4.45
N THR A 102 40.41 16.16 -3.48
CA THR A 102 40.18 16.49 -2.07
C THR A 102 41.39 16.06 -1.27
N VAL A 103 42.25 16.99 -0.87
CA VAL A 103 43.43 16.69 -0.05
C VAL A 103 42.97 16.32 1.35
N THR A 104 43.17 15.06 1.74
CA THR A 104 42.83 14.53 3.06
C THR A 104 43.95 14.75 4.05
N GLN A 105 45.20 14.78 3.56
CA GLN A 105 46.39 15.07 4.35
C GLN A 105 47.46 15.70 3.44
N GLY A 106 47.64 17.01 3.56
CA GLY A 106 48.61 17.77 2.75
C GLY A 106 50.05 17.75 3.28
N THR A 107 50.26 17.39 4.54
CA THR A 107 51.58 17.29 5.19
C THR A 107 51.92 15.83 5.48
N THR A 108 53.17 15.42 5.26
CA THR A 108 53.58 14.04 5.53
C THR A 108 53.55 13.70 7.03
N ASP A 109 53.10 12.49 7.37
CA ASP A 109 53.15 11.94 8.73
C ASP A 109 54.54 11.35 9.08
N ALA A 110 54.67 10.78 10.27
CA ALA A 110 55.83 10.00 10.73
C ALA A 110 56.22 8.82 9.81
N SER A 111 55.36 8.40 8.88
CA SER A 111 55.64 7.38 7.86
C SER A 111 56.08 7.99 6.51
N GLY A 112 56.13 9.32 6.40
CA GLY A 112 56.44 10.07 5.19
C GLY A 112 55.28 10.18 4.20
N ILE A 113 54.04 9.93 4.64
CA ILE A 113 52.88 9.78 3.77
C ILE A 113 51.98 11.02 3.80
N ALA A 114 51.62 11.51 2.62
CA ALA A 114 50.53 12.46 2.38
C ALA A 114 49.43 11.82 1.52
N THR A 115 48.18 12.28 1.61
CA THR A 115 47.03 11.64 0.93
C THR A 115 46.02 12.62 0.34
N ALA A 116 45.39 12.21 -0.76
CA ALA A 116 44.27 12.92 -1.38
C ALA A 116 43.31 11.93 -2.08
N SER A 117 42.04 12.31 -2.21
CA SER A 117 41.02 11.54 -2.95
C SER A 117 40.68 12.25 -4.28
N LEU A 118 40.75 11.53 -5.39
CA LEU A 118 40.33 11.97 -6.72
C LEU A 118 38.89 11.53 -6.99
N SER A 119 38.07 12.46 -7.46
CA SER A 119 36.69 12.20 -7.90
C SER A 119 36.43 12.87 -9.26
N LEU A 120 35.68 12.22 -10.16
CA LEU A 120 35.39 12.80 -11.47
C LEU A 120 34.51 14.05 -11.35
N ARG A 121 34.69 15.02 -12.25
CA ARG A 121 34.00 16.31 -12.21
C ARG A 121 33.08 16.52 -13.42
N GLY A 122 31.89 17.05 -13.15
CA GLY A 122 30.91 17.47 -14.14
C GLY A 122 30.23 16.30 -14.88
N ASP A 123 29.57 16.66 -15.99
CA ASP A 123 28.83 15.73 -16.84
C ASP A 123 29.71 15.10 -17.94
N ASN A 124 31.04 15.26 -17.87
CA ASN A 124 31.95 14.65 -18.82
C ASN A 124 32.06 13.14 -18.59
N ARG A 125 31.20 12.39 -19.28
CA ARG A 125 31.17 10.91 -19.31
C ARG A 125 32.10 10.32 -20.39
N ALA A 126 32.91 11.10 -21.09
CA ALA A 126 33.81 10.58 -22.11
C ALA A 126 34.89 9.64 -21.52
N ASN A 127 35.23 8.55 -22.22
CA ASN A 127 36.40 7.73 -21.90
C ASN A 127 37.68 8.57 -22.13
N ARG A 128 38.60 8.63 -21.17
CA ARG A 128 39.77 9.54 -21.21
C ARG A 128 40.81 9.15 -20.17
N GLU A 129 42.01 9.72 -20.23
CA GLU A 129 43.00 9.61 -19.15
C GLU A 129 43.09 10.91 -18.36
N ILE A 130 43.34 10.79 -17.05
CA ILE A 130 43.54 11.91 -16.13
C ILE A 130 44.92 11.77 -15.50
N GLU A 131 45.82 12.71 -15.80
CA GLU A 131 47.10 12.84 -15.11
C GLU A 131 46.92 13.55 -13.77
N VAL A 132 47.48 12.96 -12.72
CA VAL A 132 47.56 13.52 -11.37
C VAL A 132 49.03 13.64 -10.98
N THR A 133 49.44 14.82 -10.55
CA THR A 133 50.84 15.13 -10.19
C THR A 133 50.92 15.61 -8.74
N ALA A 134 51.82 15.01 -7.96
CA ALA A 134 52.15 15.46 -6.61
C ALA A 134 53.55 16.08 -6.59
N THR A 135 53.71 17.18 -5.85
CA THR A 135 54.97 17.94 -5.75
C THR A 135 55.32 18.24 -4.29
N ALA A 136 56.56 17.96 -3.89
CA ALA A 136 57.10 18.30 -2.58
C ALA A 136 58.49 18.93 -2.75
N ALA A 137 58.71 20.12 -2.18
CA ALA A 137 59.95 20.89 -2.28
C ALA A 137 60.51 21.06 -3.72
N GLY A 138 59.63 21.07 -4.74
CA GLY A 138 60.01 21.20 -6.15
C GLY A 138 60.39 19.89 -6.86
N ILE A 139 60.30 18.74 -6.18
CA ILE A 139 60.38 17.40 -6.79
C ILE A 139 58.96 16.89 -7.01
N SER A 140 58.68 16.35 -8.19
CA SER A 140 57.34 15.88 -8.58
C SER A 140 57.36 14.45 -9.11
N ASP A 141 56.22 13.78 -8.99
CA ASP A 141 55.91 12.49 -9.61
C ASP A 141 54.45 12.50 -10.09
N SER A 142 54.11 11.74 -11.15
CA SER A 142 52.76 11.72 -11.72
C SER A 142 52.24 10.31 -11.99
N THR A 143 50.90 10.18 -11.99
CA THR A 143 50.20 8.92 -12.30
C THR A 143 49.02 9.18 -13.21
N LEU A 144 48.72 8.21 -14.10
CA LEU A 144 47.59 8.25 -15.01
C LEU A 144 46.45 7.39 -14.45
N ILE A 145 45.23 7.94 -14.48
CA ILE A 145 44.00 7.24 -14.10
C ILE A 145 43.06 7.24 -15.31
N SER A 146 42.74 6.05 -15.83
CA SER A 146 41.89 5.89 -17.01
C SER A 146 40.41 5.90 -16.64
N VAL A 147 39.65 6.86 -17.18
CA VAL A 147 38.18 6.89 -17.13
C VAL A 147 37.63 6.05 -18.28
N THR A 148 36.78 5.07 -17.94
CA THR A 148 36.36 4.02 -18.88
C THR A 148 34.91 3.58 -18.65
N GLY A 149 34.37 2.79 -19.58
CA GLY A 149 33.07 2.15 -19.45
C GLY A 149 31.93 2.85 -20.19
N THR A 150 32.15 4.02 -20.78
CA THR A 150 31.16 4.63 -21.65
C THR A 150 31.06 3.87 -22.97
N THR A 151 29.83 3.55 -23.36
CA THR A 151 29.50 2.70 -24.50
C THR A 151 28.41 3.34 -25.35
N LEU A 152 28.46 3.08 -26.65
CA LEU A 152 27.40 3.41 -27.61
C LEU A 152 26.90 2.11 -28.22
N SER A 153 25.59 1.97 -28.34
CA SER A 153 24.92 0.85 -29.01
C SER A 153 23.96 1.38 -30.07
N LEU A 154 23.66 0.55 -31.07
CA LEU A 154 22.71 0.85 -32.13
C LEU A 154 21.65 -0.26 -32.17
N SER A 155 20.38 0.12 -32.27
CA SER A 155 19.24 -0.79 -32.29
C SER A 155 18.24 -0.39 -33.39
N GLY A 156 17.76 -1.41 -34.09
CA GLY A 156 16.77 -1.33 -35.17
C GLY A 156 16.72 -2.66 -35.93
N PRO A 157 15.89 -2.78 -36.99
CA PRO A 157 15.77 -4.03 -37.74
C PRO A 157 17.05 -4.39 -38.52
N ASN A 158 17.42 -5.67 -38.54
CA ASN A 158 18.51 -6.19 -39.40
C ASN A 158 18.07 -6.41 -40.86
N SER A 159 16.77 -6.28 -41.14
CA SER A 159 16.20 -6.34 -42.48
C SER A 159 15.05 -5.34 -42.59
N ILE A 160 14.97 -4.60 -43.71
CA ILE A 160 13.95 -3.59 -43.96
C ILE A 160 13.39 -3.69 -45.39
N PRO A 161 12.14 -3.24 -45.63
CA PRO A 161 11.63 -3.05 -46.98
C PRO A 161 12.28 -1.84 -47.67
N LEU A 162 12.45 -1.95 -48.99
CA LEU A 162 12.95 -0.90 -49.88
C LEU A 162 12.05 0.35 -49.88
N ASN A 163 12.63 1.55 -49.95
CA ASN A 163 11.93 2.85 -49.99
C ASN A 163 10.95 3.08 -48.80
N GLN A 164 11.26 2.55 -47.62
CA GLN A 164 10.56 2.90 -46.38
C GLN A 164 11.53 3.51 -45.37
N ALA A 165 11.10 4.62 -44.75
CA ALA A 165 11.82 5.23 -43.64
C ALA A 165 11.60 4.42 -42.36
N ILE A 166 12.66 3.79 -41.85
CA ILE A 166 12.66 2.97 -40.64
C ILE A 166 13.43 3.68 -39.54
N THR A 167 12.88 3.71 -38.34
CA THR A 167 13.51 4.37 -37.18
C THR A 167 14.54 3.46 -36.54
N TYR A 168 15.75 4.00 -36.34
CA TYR A 168 16.82 3.40 -35.55
C TYR A 168 17.09 4.26 -34.32
N THR A 169 17.53 3.61 -33.23
CA THR A 169 17.84 4.24 -31.95
C THR A 169 19.26 3.88 -31.55
N ALA A 170 20.11 4.89 -31.42
CA ALA A 170 21.39 4.75 -30.73
C ALA A 170 21.19 5.04 -29.23
N LEU A 171 21.82 4.25 -28.36
CA LEU A 171 21.80 4.43 -26.91
C LEU A 171 23.23 4.61 -26.40
N LEU A 172 23.49 5.75 -25.76
CA LEU A 172 24.75 6.11 -25.13
C LEU A 172 24.62 5.95 -23.60
N SER A 173 25.52 5.18 -23.00
CA SER A 173 25.49 4.86 -21.57
C SER A 173 26.87 4.92 -20.92
N ASP A 174 26.91 5.25 -19.63
CA ASP A 174 28.14 5.26 -18.83
C ASP A 174 28.52 3.86 -18.29
N SER A 175 29.59 3.81 -17.49
CA SER A 175 30.11 2.57 -16.88
C SER A 175 29.11 1.78 -16.04
N ASP A 176 28.08 2.45 -15.50
CA ASP A 176 27.07 1.84 -14.62
C ASP A 176 25.77 1.56 -15.40
N GLY A 177 25.82 1.69 -16.73
CA GLY A 177 24.68 1.54 -17.63
C GLY A 177 23.68 2.69 -17.57
N GLN A 178 24.01 3.81 -16.93
CA GLN A 178 23.11 4.96 -16.86
C GLN A 178 23.12 5.76 -18.18
N PRO A 179 21.99 6.32 -18.60
CA PRO A 179 21.88 7.06 -19.85
C PRO A 179 22.65 8.39 -19.82
N ILE A 180 23.39 8.67 -20.90
CA ILE A 180 24.12 9.93 -21.07
C ILE A 180 23.30 10.86 -21.96
N SER A 181 22.78 11.95 -21.38
CA SER A 181 21.90 12.93 -22.06
C SER A 181 22.68 14.12 -22.65
N GLY A 182 22.19 14.66 -23.77
CA GLY A 182 22.69 15.89 -24.40
C GLY A 182 23.94 15.72 -25.27
N GLU A 183 24.50 14.52 -25.38
CA GLU A 183 25.73 14.25 -26.11
C GLU A 183 25.48 14.10 -27.62
N GLY A 184 26.43 14.53 -28.45
CA GLY A 184 26.30 14.54 -29.91
C GLY A 184 26.57 13.17 -30.54
N VAL A 185 25.58 12.64 -31.27
CA VAL A 185 25.67 11.41 -32.05
C VAL A 185 25.61 11.75 -33.55
N SER A 186 26.62 11.30 -34.29
CA SER A 186 26.67 11.34 -35.75
C SER A 186 26.28 10.00 -36.35
N ILE A 187 25.62 10.02 -37.51
CA ILE A 187 25.04 8.86 -38.18
C ILE A 187 25.55 8.81 -39.63
N SER A 188 25.91 7.62 -40.11
CA SER A 188 26.34 7.40 -41.50
C SER A 188 25.89 6.03 -42.03
N SER A 189 25.50 5.98 -43.31
CA SER A 189 25.30 4.78 -44.12
C SER A 189 26.54 4.55 -45.00
N GLU A 190 26.97 3.30 -45.16
CA GLU A 190 28.10 2.93 -46.03
C GLU A 190 27.75 3.15 -47.51
N GLN A 191 26.52 2.82 -47.90
CA GLN A 191 25.98 3.03 -49.25
C GLN A 191 25.52 4.48 -49.52
N SER A 192 25.69 5.40 -48.57
CA SER A 192 25.22 6.79 -48.66
C SER A 192 23.70 6.92 -48.87
N PHE A 193 22.92 6.01 -48.29
CA PHE A 193 21.46 6.13 -48.23
C PHE A 193 21.02 7.24 -47.27
N SER A 194 19.74 7.62 -47.34
CA SER A 194 19.20 8.73 -46.56
C SER A 194 19.16 8.38 -45.07
N VAL A 195 19.81 9.20 -44.24
CA VAL A 195 19.65 9.20 -42.78
C VAL A 195 19.21 10.58 -42.31
N THR A 196 18.08 10.65 -41.60
CA THR A 196 17.47 11.93 -41.20
C THR A 196 17.17 11.94 -39.70
N PRO A 197 17.81 12.82 -38.91
CA PRO A 197 18.95 13.68 -39.28
C PRO A 197 20.28 12.89 -39.35
N GLU A 198 21.28 13.43 -40.06
CA GLU A 198 22.66 12.89 -40.08
C GLU A 198 23.41 13.06 -38.75
N SER A 199 22.92 13.94 -37.87
CA SER A 199 23.39 14.08 -36.49
C SER A 199 22.27 14.54 -35.57
N THR A 200 22.29 14.09 -34.32
CA THR A 200 21.32 14.47 -33.28
C THR A 200 21.99 14.41 -31.90
N THR A 201 21.31 14.90 -30.87
CA THR A 201 21.78 14.74 -29.48
C THR A 201 20.96 13.69 -28.75
N THR A 202 21.57 13.06 -27.73
CA THR A 202 20.86 12.11 -26.87
C THR A 202 19.83 12.81 -25.98
N ASN A 203 18.67 12.18 -25.81
CA ASN A 203 17.61 12.63 -24.90
C ASN A 203 17.93 12.26 -23.42
N PRO A 204 17.08 12.62 -22.44
CA PRO A 204 17.27 12.24 -21.02
C PRO A 204 17.33 10.73 -20.73
N SER A 205 16.93 9.88 -21.68
CA SER A 205 17.06 8.42 -21.63
C SER A 205 18.27 7.90 -22.41
N GLY A 206 19.21 8.78 -22.79
CA GLY A 206 20.46 8.43 -23.48
C GLY A 206 20.28 8.08 -24.95
N GLN A 207 19.08 8.31 -25.51
CA GLN A 207 18.69 7.84 -26.83
C GLN A 207 18.79 8.94 -27.88
N ALA A 208 19.41 8.60 -29.02
CA ALA A 208 19.49 9.38 -30.23
C ALA A 208 18.76 8.63 -31.36
N THR A 209 17.63 9.15 -31.81
CA THR A 209 16.78 8.51 -32.84
C THR A 209 16.94 9.16 -34.21
N PHE A 210 17.00 8.35 -35.26
CA PHE A 210 17.04 8.82 -36.66
C PHE A 210 16.19 7.91 -37.56
N GLN A 211 15.72 8.44 -38.68
CA GLN A 211 15.12 7.67 -39.76
C GLN A 211 16.21 7.24 -40.76
N TYR A 212 16.13 6.01 -41.25
CA TYR A 212 16.95 5.48 -42.33
C TYR A 212 16.05 5.02 -43.47
N GLU A 213 16.32 5.48 -44.69
CA GLU A 213 15.56 5.11 -45.90
C GLU A 213 16.53 4.72 -47.02
N ALA A 214 16.47 3.44 -47.41
CA ALA A 214 17.30 2.89 -48.47
C ALA A 214 16.62 3.00 -49.84
N SER A 215 17.40 3.41 -50.84
CA SER A 215 16.94 3.64 -52.23
C SER A 215 17.31 2.52 -53.21
N SER A 216 18.03 1.48 -52.77
CA SER A 216 18.23 0.23 -53.52
C SER A 216 18.30 -0.98 -52.59
N SER A 217 17.94 -2.16 -53.11
CA SER A 217 18.02 -3.43 -52.40
C SER A 217 19.47 -3.93 -52.26
N GLY A 218 19.73 -4.80 -51.29
CA GLY A 218 21.06 -5.34 -51.00
C GLY A 218 21.44 -5.24 -49.53
N ALA A 219 22.73 -5.03 -49.25
CA ALA A 219 23.24 -4.82 -47.89
C ALA A 219 23.85 -3.43 -47.73
N ASP A 220 23.70 -2.86 -46.53
CA ASP A 220 24.33 -1.62 -46.08
C ASP A 220 24.82 -1.76 -44.64
N THR A 221 25.75 -0.91 -44.22
CA THR A 221 26.24 -0.82 -42.84
C THR A 221 25.91 0.56 -42.27
N LEU A 222 24.95 0.62 -41.35
CA LEU A 222 24.74 1.80 -40.53
C LEU A 222 25.84 1.89 -39.48
N THR A 223 26.35 3.09 -39.25
CA THR A 223 27.33 3.39 -38.19
C THR A 223 26.95 4.68 -37.47
N VAL A 224 26.97 4.61 -36.14
CA VAL A 224 26.79 5.76 -35.25
C VAL A 224 28.07 6.02 -34.45
N ARG A 225 28.42 7.29 -34.23
CA ARG A 225 29.60 7.69 -33.45
C ARG A 225 29.28 8.84 -32.50
N SER A 226 29.82 8.77 -31.30
CA SER A 226 29.74 9.79 -30.24
C SER A 226 31.14 10.11 -29.70
N TYR A 227 31.34 11.31 -29.18
CA TYR A 227 32.66 11.88 -28.83
C TYR A 227 33.64 11.93 -30.03
N SER A 228 34.92 12.26 -29.77
CA SER A 228 35.95 12.38 -30.79
C SER A 228 37.33 12.02 -30.24
N GLY A 229 38.31 11.81 -31.12
CA GLY A 229 39.67 11.44 -30.73
C GLY A 229 39.73 10.12 -29.97
N GLU A 230 40.56 10.05 -28.93
CA GLU A 230 40.76 8.87 -28.07
C GLU A 230 39.52 8.53 -27.23
N SER A 231 38.59 9.47 -27.06
CA SER A 231 37.32 9.28 -26.38
C SER A 231 36.19 8.71 -27.26
N ALA A 232 36.43 8.56 -28.58
CA ALA A 232 35.39 8.19 -29.52
C ALA A 232 34.80 6.80 -29.24
N VAL A 233 33.46 6.71 -29.23
CA VAL A 233 32.73 5.45 -29.16
C VAL A 233 31.85 5.29 -30.40
N SER A 234 31.74 4.06 -30.91
CA SER A 234 31.00 3.78 -32.14
C SER A 234 30.30 2.44 -32.09
N ALA A 235 29.11 2.38 -32.70
CA ALA A 235 28.40 1.14 -32.97
C ALA A 235 28.04 1.07 -34.45
N SER A 236 28.04 -0.14 -35.01
CA SER A 236 27.64 -0.40 -36.40
C SER A 236 26.68 -1.57 -36.46
N GLN A 237 25.75 -1.53 -37.43
CA GLN A 237 24.74 -2.56 -37.66
C GLN A 237 24.62 -2.78 -39.18
N SER A 238 24.75 -4.03 -39.62
CA SER A 238 24.47 -4.42 -41.00
C SER A 238 22.96 -4.57 -41.21
N VAL A 239 22.45 -4.02 -42.30
CA VAL A 239 21.03 -4.02 -42.67
C VAL A 239 20.86 -4.65 -44.04
N ASN A 240 19.89 -5.55 -44.19
CA ASN A 240 19.51 -6.14 -45.47
C ASN A 240 18.23 -5.47 -46.00
N ILE A 241 18.29 -4.89 -47.20
CA ILE A 241 17.18 -4.16 -47.81
C ILE A 241 16.51 -5.09 -48.82
N SER A 242 15.28 -5.51 -48.53
CA SER A 242 14.48 -6.38 -49.40
C SER A 242 13.45 -5.57 -50.21
N PRO A 243 13.27 -5.85 -51.51
CA PRO A 243 12.16 -5.30 -52.31
C PRO A 243 10.86 -6.09 -52.16
N ASP A 244 10.84 -7.18 -51.38
CA ASP A 244 9.70 -8.07 -51.23
C ASP A 244 8.54 -7.44 -50.43
N THR A 245 7.30 -7.71 -50.83
CA THR A 245 6.10 -7.41 -50.06
C THR A 245 5.45 -8.71 -49.60
N PHE A 246 5.27 -8.88 -48.29
CA PHE A 246 4.58 -10.05 -47.72
C PHE A 246 3.54 -9.55 -46.72
N SER A 247 2.30 -10.04 -46.82
CA SER A 247 1.18 -9.56 -45.99
C SER A 247 -0.02 -10.50 -46.01
N PHE A 248 -0.86 -10.47 -44.97
CA PHE A 248 -2.14 -11.18 -44.97
C PHE A 248 -3.22 -10.41 -45.75
N SER A 249 -3.75 -11.05 -46.79
CA SER A 249 -4.99 -10.68 -47.50
C SER A 249 -6.24 -10.99 -46.66
N SER A 250 -6.23 -12.10 -45.91
CA SER A 250 -7.32 -12.55 -45.04
C SER A 250 -6.79 -13.31 -43.81
N PRO A 251 -7.44 -13.25 -42.65
CA PRO A 251 -8.50 -12.31 -42.28
C PRO A 251 -7.94 -10.90 -42.01
N THR A 252 -8.82 -9.93 -41.81
CA THR A 252 -8.44 -8.56 -41.42
C THR A 252 -7.91 -8.51 -39.98
N GLN A 253 -7.15 -7.47 -39.66
CA GLN A 253 -6.59 -7.28 -38.32
C GLN A 253 -7.71 -7.18 -37.27
N ASN A 254 -7.59 -7.97 -36.20
CA ASN A 254 -8.57 -8.12 -35.12
C ASN A 254 -9.95 -8.63 -35.56
N ALA A 255 -10.02 -9.44 -36.63
CA ALA A 255 -11.26 -10.12 -37.02
C ALA A 255 -11.76 -11.05 -35.89
N GLU A 256 -13.08 -11.06 -35.69
CA GLU A 256 -13.76 -12.02 -34.83
C GLU A 256 -14.12 -13.27 -35.67
N LEU A 257 -13.70 -14.45 -35.22
CA LEU A 257 -13.88 -15.73 -35.90
C LEU A 257 -14.76 -16.66 -35.06
N SER A 258 -15.91 -17.06 -35.59
CA SER A 258 -16.88 -17.91 -34.89
C SER A 258 -16.31 -19.31 -34.61
N LEU A 259 -16.55 -19.86 -33.42
CA LEU A 259 -16.09 -21.21 -33.05
C LEU A 259 -16.70 -22.31 -33.92
N THR A 260 -15.96 -23.40 -34.10
CA THR A 260 -16.30 -24.60 -34.88
C THR A 260 -16.52 -24.41 -36.38
N GLU A 261 -16.61 -23.18 -36.86
CA GLU A 261 -16.57 -22.84 -38.27
C GLU A 261 -15.13 -22.81 -38.81
N THR A 262 -15.01 -23.03 -40.12
CA THR A 262 -13.74 -22.97 -40.86
C THR A 262 -13.57 -21.60 -41.51
N HIS A 263 -12.44 -20.96 -41.25
CA HIS A 263 -12.11 -19.63 -41.77
C HIS A 263 -10.87 -19.68 -42.67
N GLU A 264 -10.87 -18.93 -43.77
CA GLU A 264 -9.72 -18.84 -44.68
C GLU A 264 -8.70 -17.78 -44.22
N VAL A 265 -7.44 -18.21 -44.13
CA VAL A 265 -6.26 -17.38 -43.87
C VAL A 265 -5.44 -17.34 -45.15
N THR A 266 -5.22 -16.15 -45.71
CA THR A 266 -4.49 -15.95 -46.96
C THR A 266 -3.39 -14.93 -46.76
N VAL A 267 -2.17 -15.26 -47.19
CA VAL A 267 -1.07 -14.31 -47.38
C VAL A 267 -0.74 -14.14 -48.85
N ARG A 268 -0.29 -12.95 -49.21
CA ARG A 268 0.25 -12.61 -50.52
C ARG A 268 1.71 -12.24 -50.38
N TRP A 269 2.54 -12.83 -51.25
CA TRP A 269 3.97 -12.54 -51.38
C TRP A 269 4.29 -12.08 -52.81
N GLU A 270 4.89 -10.91 -52.93
CA GLU A 270 5.51 -10.41 -54.16
C GLU A 270 7.00 -10.14 -53.92
N GLN A 271 7.80 -10.36 -54.95
CA GLN A 271 9.23 -10.07 -55.01
C GLN A 271 9.46 -9.11 -56.17
N ASP A 272 10.10 -7.97 -55.92
CA ASP A 272 10.25 -6.87 -56.90
C ASP A 272 8.91 -6.45 -57.55
N GLY A 273 7.81 -6.48 -56.78
CA GLY A 273 6.46 -6.16 -57.26
C GLY A 273 5.84 -7.17 -58.22
N SER A 274 6.43 -8.37 -58.36
CA SER A 274 5.88 -9.50 -59.10
C SER A 274 5.50 -10.63 -58.14
N PRO A 275 4.38 -11.36 -58.35
CA PRO A 275 4.04 -12.50 -57.51
C PRO A 275 5.16 -13.53 -57.46
N VAL A 276 5.46 -14.09 -56.28
CA VAL A 276 6.44 -15.18 -56.17
C VAL A 276 5.99 -16.43 -56.93
N PRO A 277 6.92 -17.29 -57.39
CA PRO A 277 6.58 -18.47 -58.18
C PRO A 277 5.55 -19.38 -57.51
N ASP A 278 4.73 -20.04 -58.32
CA ASP A 278 3.81 -21.09 -57.86
C ASP A 278 4.60 -22.26 -57.26
N GLY A 279 4.09 -22.83 -56.17
CA GLY A 279 4.77 -23.92 -55.46
C GLY A 279 5.74 -23.48 -54.37
N THR A 280 5.93 -22.17 -54.14
CA THR A 280 6.73 -21.68 -53.00
C THR A 280 6.03 -21.99 -51.69
N GLU A 281 6.73 -22.66 -50.76
CA GLU A 281 6.16 -23.12 -49.50
C GLU A 281 6.07 -22.00 -48.43
N ILE A 282 4.89 -21.85 -47.83
CA ILE A 282 4.62 -20.99 -46.68
C ILE A 282 4.18 -21.86 -45.50
N GLN A 283 4.88 -21.71 -44.37
CA GLN A 283 4.54 -22.32 -43.10
C GLN A 283 3.69 -21.35 -42.27
N PHE A 284 2.49 -21.75 -41.92
CA PHE A 284 1.63 -21.06 -40.97
C PHE A 284 1.80 -21.61 -39.55
N SER A 285 1.68 -20.73 -38.57
CA SER A 285 1.71 -20.99 -37.13
C SER A 285 0.56 -20.22 -36.47
N ALA A 286 0.01 -20.74 -35.36
CA ALA A 286 -1.04 -20.03 -34.62
C ALA A 286 -1.01 -20.36 -33.13
N SER A 287 -1.23 -19.35 -32.28
CA SER A 287 -1.31 -19.54 -30.82
C SER A 287 -2.64 -20.17 -30.33
N ARG A 288 -3.65 -20.24 -31.19
CA ARG A 288 -4.95 -20.88 -30.94
C ARG A 288 -5.58 -21.32 -32.26
N GLY A 289 -6.31 -22.43 -32.21
CA GLY A 289 -6.95 -23.05 -33.36
C GLY A 289 -6.15 -24.21 -33.92
N SER A 290 -6.57 -24.74 -35.06
CA SER A 290 -5.92 -25.82 -35.79
C SER A 290 -6.13 -25.64 -37.28
N PHE A 291 -5.06 -25.84 -38.06
CA PHE A 291 -5.07 -25.66 -39.50
C PHE A 291 -5.51 -26.91 -40.26
N THR A 292 -6.04 -26.71 -41.46
CA THR A 292 -6.18 -27.75 -42.50
C THR A 292 -5.39 -27.28 -43.74
N PRO A 293 -4.29 -27.97 -44.13
CA PRO A 293 -3.72 -29.17 -43.51
C PRO A 293 -3.08 -28.91 -42.13
N ALA A 294 -3.11 -29.91 -41.26
CA ALA A 294 -2.61 -29.83 -39.88
C ALA A 294 -1.07 -29.63 -39.77
N SER A 295 -0.33 -29.72 -40.87
CA SER A 295 1.07 -29.32 -40.95
C SER A 295 1.27 -27.80 -40.87
N GLY A 296 0.23 -27.00 -41.17
CA GLY A 296 0.36 -25.55 -41.39
C GLY A 296 1.08 -25.18 -42.69
N LEU A 297 1.56 -26.15 -43.47
CA LEU A 297 2.37 -25.94 -44.67
C LEU A 297 1.50 -25.97 -45.93
N VAL A 298 1.51 -24.89 -46.71
CA VAL A 298 0.81 -24.76 -47.99
C VAL A 298 1.72 -24.07 -49.02
N THR A 299 1.39 -24.19 -50.30
CA THR A 299 2.16 -23.59 -51.41
C THR A 299 1.44 -22.40 -52.03
N THR A 300 2.21 -21.42 -52.51
CA THR A 300 1.67 -20.29 -53.28
C THR A 300 1.07 -20.71 -54.62
N THR A 301 0.07 -19.95 -55.07
CA THR A 301 -0.45 -19.92 -56.44
C THR A 301 -0.77 -18.47 -56.78
N GLY A 302 -0.19 -17.93 -57.86
CA GLY A 302 -0.29 -16.50 -58.19
C GLY A 302 0.28 -15.58 -57.11
N GLY A 303 1.26 -16.06 -56.33
CA GLY A 303 1.84 -15.37 -55.17
C GLY A 303 0.98 -15.37 -53.91
N GLU A 304 -0.22 -15.98 -53.91
CA GLU A 304 -1.04 -16.13 -52.69
C GLU A 304 -0.96 -17.55 -52.14
N ALA A 305 -0.85 -17.68 -50.81
CA ALA A 305 -0.94 -18.95 -50.09
C ALA A 305 -2.11 -18.89 -49.11
N THR A 306 -3.05 -19.83 -49.25
CA THR A 306 -4.26 -19.91 -48.44
C THR A 306 -4.30 -21.20 -47.63
N ILE A 307 -4.73 -21.10 -46.37
CA ILE A 307 -4.92 -22.22 -45.44
C ILE A 307 -6.21 -22.03 -44.64
N GLU A 308 -6.87 -23.12 -44.26
CA GLU A 308 -8.06 -23.09 -43.43
C GLU A 308 -7.70 -23.18 -41.93
N ILE A 309 -8.38 -22.43 -41.06
CA ILE A 309 -8.24 -22.51 -39.60
C ILE A 309 -9.60 -22.71 -38.91
N THR A 310 -9.63 -23.53 -37.85
CA THR A 310 -10.80 -23.78 -36.99
C THR A 310 -10.40 -23.67 -35.51
N SER A 311 -11.34 -23.38 -34.60
CA SER A 311 -11.12 -23.47 -33.14
C SER A 311 -12.35 -23.96 -32.39
N THR A 312 -12.15 -24.74 -31.33
CA THR A 312 -13.18 -25.14 -30.36
C THR A 312 -13.14 -24.32 -29.06
N THR A 313 -12.16 -23.41 -28.92
CA THR A 313 -11.97 -22.59 -27.72
C THR A 313 -11.94 -21.10 -28.06
N ALA A 314 -12.62 -20.29 -27.25
CA ALA A 314 -12.65 -18.84 -27.43
C ALA A 314 -11.39 -18.14 -26.90
N GLY A 315 -11.18 -16.91 -27.36
CA GLY A 315 -10.12 -15.99 -26.93
C GLY A 315 -9.22 -15.52 -28.09
N PRO A 316 -8.29 -14.60 -27.80
CA PRO A 316 -7.37 -14.07 -28.81
C PRO A 316 -6.47 -15.17 -29.38
N ALA A 317 -6.09 -14.96 -30.64
CA ALA A 317 -5.12 -15.76 -31.37
C ALA A 317 -4.17 -14.84 -32.15
N LEU A 318 -2.92 -15.27 -32.28
CA LEU A 318 -1.93 -14.68 -33.17
C LEU A 318 -1.64 -15.74 -34.23
N ILE A 319 -1.78 -15.37 -35.50
CA ILE A 319 -1.46 -16.20 -36.66
C ILE A 319 -0.18 -15.63 -37.27
N GLU A 320 0.78 -16.50 -37.53
CA GLU A 320 2.07 -16.18 -38.13
C GLU A 320 2.17 -16.90 -39.49
N ALA A 321 2.81 -16.25 -40.47
CA ALA A 321 3.19 -16.88 -41.73
C ALA A 321 4.68 -16.63 -42.00
N VAL A 322 5.39 -17.70 -42.38
CA VAL A 322 6.83 -17.71 -42.61
C VAL A 322 7.13 -18.45 -43.92
N PRO A 323 7.86 -17.84 -44.88
CA PRO A 323 8.31 -18.56 -46.07
C PRO A 323 9.39 -19.61 -45.73
N SER A 324 9.18 -20.86 -46.16
CA SER A 324 10.12 -21.97 -45.91
C SER A 324 11.48 -21.79 -46.61
N SER A 325 11.53 -20.97 -47.67
CA SER A 325 12.76 -20.58 -48.38
C SER A 325 13.65 -19.61 -47.61
N GLY A 326 13.17 -19.08 -46.46
CA GLY A 326 13.64 -17.82 -45.91
C GLY A 326 12.96 -16.64 -46.62
N GLY A 327 12.69 -15.58 -45.87
CA GLY A 327 11.95 -14.40 -46.31
C GLY A 327 11.47 -13.56 -45.13
N PRO A 328 10.67 -12.51 -45.36
CA PRO A 328 9.99 -11.77 -44.30
C PRO A 328 8.96 -12.66 -43.58
N THR A 329 8.82 -12.48 -42.26
CA THR A 329 7.72 -13.06 -41.46
C THR A 329 6.61 -12.02 -41.29
N VAL A 330 5.35 -12.43 -41.29
CA VAL A 330 4.22 -11.58 -40.92
C VAL A 330 3.32 -12.21 -39.87
N GLU A 331 2.68 -11.36 -39.08
CA GLU A 331 1.70 -11.74 -38.06
C GLU A 331 0.33 -11.08 -38.31
N ARG A 332 -0.74 -11.75 -37.87
CA ARG A 332 -2.13 -11.29 -37.90
C ARG A 332 -2.81 -11.69 -36.59
N SER A 333 -3.28 -10.71 -35.84
CA SER A 333 -4.07 -10.98 -34.62
C SER A 333 -5.55 -11.10 -34.97
N VAL A 334 -6.22 -12.08 -34.36
CA VAL A 334 -7.68 -12.35 -34.49
C VAL A 334 -8.23 -12.76 -33.12
N GLU A 335 -9.54 -12.88 -32.99
CA GLU A 335 -10.18 -13.41 -31.79
C GLU A 335 -11.20 -14.48 -32.14
N PHE A 336 -11.05 -15.69 -31.59
CA PHE A 336 -12.07 -16.71 -31.70
C PHE A 336 -13.18 -16.45 -30.69
N ILE A 337 -14.44 -16.30 -31.15
CA ILE A 337 -15.57 -15.92 -30.29
C ILE A 337 -16.61 -17.03 -30.18
N ALA A 338 -17.06 -17.31 -28.96
CA ALA A 338 -18.25 -18.11 -28.72
C ALA A 338 -19.49 -17.22 -28.84
N GLU A 339 -20.51 -17.68 -29.55
CA GLU A 339 -21.72 -16.90 -29.90
C GLU A 339 -23.02 -17.44 -29.29
N VAL A 340 -22.99 -18.65 -28.70
CA VAL A 340 -24.19 -19.37 -28.23
C VAL A 340 -24.21 -19.43 -26.70
N PRO A 341 -24.94 -18.54 -26.00
CA PRO A 341 -25.16 -18.66 -24.57
C PRO A 341 -25.84 -19.98 -24.20
N ALA A 342 -25.30 -20.68 -23.20
CA ALA A 342 -25.88 -21.87 -22.57
C ALA A 342 -25.90 -21.80 -21.03
N LYS A 343 -25.03 -20.98 -20.42
CA LYS A 343 -24.92 -20.78 -18.97
C LYS A 343 -24.78 -19.29 -18.68
N ILE A 344 -25.42 -18.81 -17.61
CA ILE A 344 -25.24 -17.45 -17.09
C ILE A 344 -25.09 -17.50 -15.57
N ARG A 345 -24.13 -16.75 -15.04
CA ARG A 345 -23.92 -16.54 -13.61
C ARG A 345 -24.08 -15.05 -13.32
N LEU A 346 -24.82 -14.72 -12.27
CA LEU A 346 -24.95 -13.35 -11.74
C LEU A 346 -24.19 -13.27 -10.41
N GLN A 347 -23.59 -12.12 -10.12
CA GLN A 347 -22.95 -11.83 -8.85
C GLN A 347 -22.88 -10.32 -8.59
N ALA A 348 -23.20 -9.88 -7.38
CA ALA A 348 -22.89 -8.52 -6.90
C ALA A 348 -21.55 -8.48 -6.15
N GLU A 349 -20.86 -7.34 -6.20
CA GLU A 349 -19.64 -7.11 -5.40
C GLU A 349 -19.95 -6.95 -3.89
N ARG A 350 -21.17 -6.49 -3.56
CA ARG A 350 -21.72 -6.41 -2.19
C ARG A 350 -23.20 -6.79 -2.22
N THR A 351 -23.62 -7.71 -1.35
CA THR A 351 -25.03 -8.11 -1.18
C THR A 351 -25.73 -7.40 -0.02
N GLN A 352 -25.01 -6.58 0.75
CA GLN A 352 -25.56 -5.71 1.80
C GLN A 352 -25.11 -4.26 1.53
N LEU A 353 -26.07 -3.33 1.55
CA LEU A 353 -25.86 -1.92 1.21
C LEU A 353 -26.61 -1.02 2.20
N ALA A 354 -26.00 0.10 2.59
CA ALA A 354 -26.73 1.18 3.26
C ALA A 354 -27.58 1.98 2.25
N PRO A 355 -28.62 2.70 2.69
CA PRO A 355 -29.43 3.54 1.80
C PRO A 355 -28.58 4.53 1.01
N GLY A 356 -28.73 4.55 -0.31
CA GLY A 356 -27.92 5.37 -1.22
C GLY A 356 -26.52 4.82 -1.57
N GLU A 357 -26.04 3.73 -0.97
CA GLU A 357 -24.83 3.04 -1.45
C GLU A 357 -25.07 2.37 -2.81
N SER A 358 -24.00 2.02 -3.52
CA SER A 358 -24.07 1.27 -4.77
C SER A 358 -23.15 0.06 -4.79
N THR A 359 -23.47 -0.89 -5.67
CA THR A 359 -22.65 -2.07 -5.95
C THR A 359 -22.61 -2.36 -7.45
N SER A 360 -21.50 -2.91 -7.92
CA SER A 360 -21.39 -3.44 -9.27
C SER A 360 -22.00 -4.85 -9.30
N VAL A 361 -22.85 -5.08 -10.30
CA VAL A 361 -23.54 -6.34 -10.56
C VAL A 361 -23.04 -6.86 -11.90
N THR A 362 -22.41 -8.04 -11.85
CA THR A 362 -21.69 -8.65 -12.97
C THR A 362 -22.38 -9.93 -13.39
N ALA A 363 -22.80 -10.00 -14.65
CA ALA A 363 -23.23 -11.22 -15.31
C ALA A 363 -22.06 -11.80 -16.12
N THR A 364 -21.81 -13.11 -16.00
CA THR A 364 -20.86 -13.87 -16.82
C THR A 364 -21.63 -14.89 -17.65
N VAL A 365 -21.43 -14.87 -18.97
CA VAL A 365 -22.11 -15.75 -19.94
C VAL A 365 -21.13 -16.73 -20.56
N GLN A 366 -21.53 -18.00 -20.61
CA GLN A 366 -20.73 -19.11 -21.13
C GLN A 366 -21.53 -19.99 -22.12
N ASP A 367 -20.81 -20.62 -23.04
CA ASP A 367 -21.34 -21.60 -23.98
C ASP A 367 -21.48 -23.02 -23.34
N PRO A 368 -21.94 -24.05 -24.07
CA PRO A 368 -22.04 -25.41 -23.52
C PRO A 368 -20.70 -25.99 -23.03
N ASN A 369 -19.58 -25.57 -23.66
CA ASN A 369 -18.22 -26.03 -23.44
C ASN A 369 -17.42 -25.12 -22.47
N ASP A 370 -18.11 -24.22 -21.75
CA ASP A 370 -17.54 -23.26 -20.80
C ASP A 370 -16.67 -22.14 -21.42
N ASN A 371 -16.71 -21.95 -22.75
CA ASN A 371 -16.14 -20.77 -23.40
C ASN A 371 -16.91 -19.50 -23.01
N LEU A 372 -16.19 -18.40 -22.83
CA LEU A 372 -16.79 -17.09 -22.54
C LEU A 372 -17.43 -16.51 -23.81
N VAL A 373 -18.72 -16.17 -23.72
CA VAL A 373 -19.51 -15.72 -24.89
C VAL A 373 -19.38 -14.22 -25.03
N LYS A 374 -18.79 -13.75 -26.14
CA LYS A 374 -18.65 -12.33 -26.47
C LYS A 374 -19.92 -11.81 -27.14
N ASN A 375 -20.17 -10.50 -27.08
CA ASN A 375 -21.23 -9.79 -27.79
C ASN A 375 -22.68 -10.27 -27.48
N ALA A 376 -22.88 -11.05 -26.41
CA ALA A 376 -24.20 -11.48 -25.96
C ALA A 376 -24.92 -10.35 -25.22
N LEU A 377 -26.16 -10.06 -25.63
CA LEU A 377 -27.04 -9.13 -24.92
C LEU A 377 -27.58 -9.78 -23.64
N VAL A 378 -27.25 -9.20 -22.50
CA VAL A 378 -27.81 -9.56 -21.19
C VAL A 378 -28.80 -8.49 -20.77
N LYS A 379 -30.04 -8.88 -20.51
CA LYS A 379 -31.06 -8.00 -19.91
C LYS A 379 -31.02 -8.13 -18.40
N PHE A 380 -31.25 -7.03 -17.70
CA PHE A 380 -31.34 -6.96 -16.24
C PHE A 380 -32.73 -6.44 -15.85
N ASN A 381 -33.40 -7.15 -14.96
CA ASN A 381 -34.68 -6.75 -14.38
C ASN A 381 -34.54 -6.59 -12.86
N LEU A 382 -35.05 -5.49 -12.32
CA LEU A 382 -35.01 -5.16 -10.90
C LEU A 382 -36.40 -5.32 -10.28
N LEU A 383 -36.50 -6.08 -9.20
CA LEU A 383 -37.65 -6.10 -8.30
C LEU A 383 -37.19 -5.54 -6.95
N ASP A 384 -37.65 -4.33 -6.63
CA ASP A 384 -37.18 -3.56 -5.47
C ASP A 384 -38.32 -2.71 -4.89
N SER A 385 -38.47 -2.75 -3.56
CA SER A 385 -39.46 -1.99 -2.79
C SER A 385 -38.87 -0.73 -2.11
N THR A 386 -37.55 -0.55 -2.20
CA THR A 386 -36.79 0.55 -1.57
C THR A 386 -36.65 1.79 -2.43
N ASN A 387 -37.01 1.69 -3.72
CA ASN A 387 -36.83 2.71 -4.76
C ASN A 387 -35.34 2.96 -5.12
N GLY A 388 -34.55 1.89 -5.19
CA GLY A 388 -33.26 1.85 -5.85
C GLY A 388 -33.37 1.72 -7.37
N ALA A 389 -32.23 1.68 -8.06
CA ALA A 389 -32.17 1.68 -9.52
C ALA A 389 -30.94 0.95 -10.07
N LEU A 390 -31.06 0.44 -11.30
CA LEU A 390 -29.93 -0.02 -12.11
C LEU A 390 -29.44 1.09 -13.04
N SER A 391 -28.14 1.14 -13.33
CA SER A 391 -27.53 2.07 -14.29
C SER A 391 -28.03 1.87 -15.73
N SER A 392 -28.44 0.65 -16.06
CA SER A 392 -29.06 0.28 -17.34
C SER A 392 -29.89 -1.00 -17.18
N SER A 393 -30.87 -1.19 -18.06
CA SER A 393 -31.69 -2.41 -18.15
C SER A 393 -31.05 -3.52 -19.00
N SER A 394 -29.91 -3.24 -19.62
CA SER A 394 -29.12 -4.22 -20.38
C SER A 394 -27.64 -3.84 -20.43
N ALA A 395 -26.80 -4.84 -20.70
CA ALA A 395 -25.41 -4.68 -21.08
C ALA A 395 -25.02 -5.80 -22.07
N VAL A 396 -23.97 -5.58 -22.86
CA VAL A 396 -23.44 -6.56 -23.82
C VAL A 396 -22.15 -7.15 -23.26
N THR A 397 -21.92 -8.45 -23.45
CA THR A 397 -20.71 -9.10 -22.93
C THR A 397 -19.44 -8.73 -23.72
N ASN A 398 -18.36 -8.49 -23.00
CA ASN A 398 -17.01 -8.33 -23.58
C ASN A 398 -16.35 -9.70 -23.88
N SER A 399 -15.09 -9.68 -24.34
CA SER A 399 -14.27 -10.89 -24.58
C SER A 399 -14.09 -11.83 -23.38
N GLN A 400 -14.37 -11.36 -22.16
CA GLN A 400 -14.36 -12.15 -20.94
C GLN A 400 -15.75 -12.70 -20.58
N GLY A 401 -16.72 -12.62 -21.49
CA GLY A 401 -18.10 -13.03 -21.24
C GLY A 401 -18.84 -12.15 -20.23
N ILE A 402 -18.30 -10.97 -19.88
CA ILE A 402 -18.78 -10.13 -18.79
C ILE A 402 -19.67 -9.01 -19.31
N ALA A 403 -20.90 -8.94 -18.80
CA ALA A 403 -21.81 -7.81 -18.89
C ALA A 403 -22.01 -7.23 -17.48
N ARG A 404 -21.80 -5.92 -17.28
CA ARG A 404 -21.81 -5.26 -15.96
C ARG A 404 -22.79 -4.09 -15.93
N VAL A 405 -23.51 -3.96 -14.83
CA VAL A 405 -24.33 -2.79 -14.48
C VAL A 405 -24.05 -2.39 -13.04
N THR A 406 -24.37 -1.16 -12.65
CA THR A 406 -24.34 -0.72 -11.24
C THR A 406 -25.76 -0.71 -10.69
N TYR A 407 -25.95 -1.29 -9.51
CA TYR A 407 -27.16 -1.10 -8.71
C TYR A 407 -26.90 -0.03 -7.64
N THR A 408 -27.80 0.94 -7.49
CA THR A 408 -27.78 1.94 -6.43
C THR A 408 -29.00 1.73 -5.52
N ALA A 409 -28.75 1.58 -4.23
CA ALA A 409 -29.75 1.38 -3.20
C ALA A 409 -30.70 2.58 -3.06
N GLY A 410 -31.98 2.30 -2.83
CA GLY A 410 -32.96 3.33 -2.52
C GLY A 410 -32.76 3.97 -1.14
N GLY A 411 -33.59 4.96 -0.82
CA GLY A 411 -33.54 5.69 0.45
C GLY A 411 -34.18 4.96 1.65
N ARG A 412 -34.65 3.72 1.48
CA ARG A 412 -35.38 2.95 2.50
C ARG A 412 -34.70 1.60 2.72
N SER A 413 -34.77 1.06 3.94
CA SER A 413 -34.37 -0.32 4.20
C SER A 413 -35.34 -1.31 3.55
N SER A 414 -34.83 -2.49 3.17
CA SER A 414 -35.61 -3.67 2.76
C SER A 414 -35.68 -4.69 3.88
N GLU A 415 -36.51 -5.73 3.70
CA GLU A 415 -36.29 -6.99 4.40
C GLU A 415 -35.00 -7.68 3.91
N LYS A 416 -34.55 -8.73 4.60
CA LYS A 416 -33.42 -9.56 4.16
C LYS A 416 -33.73 -10.13 2.77
N ASP A 417 -32.77 -10.01 1.85
CA ASP A 417 -32.89 -10.44 0.44
C ASP A 417 -34.04 -9.74 -0.33
N GLY A 418 -34.54 -8.62 0.20
CA GLY A 418 -35.73 -7.90 -0.30
C GLY A 418 -35.55 -7.11 -1.59
N VAL A 419 -34.35 -7.11 -2.18
CA VAL A 419 -34.08 -6.62 -3.54
C VAL A 419 -33.65 -7.81 -4.39
N THR A 420 -34.33 -8.06 -5.50
CA THR A 420 -34.00 -9.15 -6.43
C THR A 420 -33.62 -8.59 -7.80
N ILE A 421 -32.44 -8.97 -8.27
CA ILE A 421 -31.98 -8.68 -9.64
C ILE A 421 -32.00 -10.00 -10.42
N THR A 422 -32.75 -10.02 -11.51
CA THR A 422 -32.79 -11.15 -12.45
C THR A 422 -32.09 -10.75 -13.74
N THR A 423 -31.21 -11.61 -14.26
CA THR A 423 -30.69 -11.49 -15.62
C THR A 423 -31.28 -12.52 -16.56
N GLU A 424 -31.37 -12.16 -17.84
CA GLU A 424 -31.82 -13.03 -18.94
C GLU A 424 -30.88 -12.86 -20.13
N THR A 425 -30.42 -13.97 -20.72
CA THR A 425 -29.84 -14.00 -22.07
C THR A 425 -30.20 -15.33 -22.74
N ASN A 426 -30.61 -15.28 -24.01
CA ASN A 426 -31.02 -16.47 -24.79
C ASN A 426 -32.03 -17.40 -24.07
N GLY A 427 -32.96 -16.84 -23.28
CA GLY A 427 -33.94 -17.62 -22.49
C GLY A 427 -33.37 -18.31 -21.23
N ILE A 428 -32.09 -18.11 -20.91
CA ILE A 428 -31.43 -18.62 -19.70
C ILE A 428 -31.39 -17.49 -18.67
N THR A 429 -31.69 -17.78 -17.41
CA THR A 429 -31.78 -16.79 -16.33
C THR A 429 -30.86 -17.08 -15.15
N ALA A 430 -30.43 -16.00 -14.49
CA ALA A 430 -29.80 -16.05 -13.17
C ALA A 430 -30.43 -14.99 -12.25
N ILE A 431 -30.33 -15.20 -10.94
CA ILE A 431 -30.91 -14.35 -9.91
C ILE A 431 -29.85 -14.06 -8.85
N GLU A 432 -29.79 -12.81 -8.38
CA GLU A 432 -28.98 -12.35 -7.25
C GLU A 432 -29.88 -11.52 -6.32
N THR A 433 -29.75 -11.72 -5.01
CA THR A 433 -30.51 -10.96 -3.99
C THR A 433 -29.60 -10.03 -3.19
N LEU A 434 -30.12 -8.84 -2.89
CA LEU A 434 -29.45 -7.81 -2.09
C LEU A 434 -30.35 -7.42 -0.90
N THR A 435 -29.72 -6.93 0.16
CA THR A 435 -30.41 -6.36 1.33
C THR A 435 -30.02 -4.90 1.49
N ILE A 436 -31.00 -3.99 1.56
CA ILE A 436 -30.77 -2.58 1.89
C ILE A 436 -31.00 -2.41 3.39
N GLY A 437 -29.99 -1.99 4.14
CA GLY A 437 -30.07 -1.82 5.58
C GLY A 437 -29.56 -0.46 6.02
N GLY A 438 -30.47 0.39 6.49
CA GLY A 438 -30.08 1.31 7.58
C GLY A 438 -29.72 0.48 8.81
N GLN A 439 -28.69 0.87 9.55
CA GLN A 439 -28.24 0.16 10.75
C GLN A 439 -29.30 0.24 11.84
N ALA A 440 -30.19 -0.76 11.92
CA ALA A 440 -31.01 -0.93 13.12
C ALA A 440 -30.07 -1.31 14.26
N LEU A 441 -29.91 -0.41 15.22
CA LEU A 441 -28.95 -0.53 16.30
C LEU A 441 -29.51 -1.41 17.41
N ARG A 442 -28.69 -2.34 17.90
CA ARG A 442 -28.90 -3.02 19.18
C ARG A 442 -28.06 -2.33 20.23
N ILE A 443 -28.72 -1.84 21.28
CA ILE A 443 -28.09 -1.27 22.47
C ILE A 443 -28.16 -2.31 23.59
N SER A 444 -27.04 -2.52 24.27
CA SER A 444 -26.97 -3.33 25.49
C SER A 444 -26.31 -2.52 26.60
N LEU A 445 -26.92 -2.52 27.79
CA LEU A 445 -26.34 -1.97 29.02
C LEU A 445 -25.73 -3.10 29.87
N GLY A 446 -24.73 -2.75 30.67
CA GLY A 446 -24.15 -3.66 31.66
C GLY A 446 -23.27 -2.91 32.67
N THR A 447 -23.02 -3.55 33.81
CA THR A 447 -22.20 -3.05 34.92
C THR A 447 -21.31 -4.18 35.44
N GLY A 448 -20.19 -3.81 36.06
CA GLY A 448 -19.34 -4.75 36.81
C GLY A 448 -19.95 -5.15 38.17
N ARG A 449 -19.20 -5.99 38.90
CA ARG A 449 -19.47 -6.34 40.32
C ARG A 449 -18.90 -5.30 41.30
N GLU A 450 -17.98 -4.47 40.82
CA GLU A 450 -17.24 -3.52 41.64
C GLU A 450 -18.04 -2.22 41.80
N LEU A 451 -18.10 -1.75 43.03
CA LEU A 451 -18.70 -0.48 43.45
C LEU A 451 -17.62 0.25 44.23
N GLU A 452 -17.44 1.54 43.98
CA GLU A 452 -16.38 2.33 44.56
C GLU A 452 -16.93 3.48 45.42
N GLU A 453 -16.14 3.90 46.41
CA GLU A 453 -16.42 5.12 47.18
C GLU A 453 -15.86 6.34 46.43
N LEU A 454 -16.75 7.23 45.99
CA LEU A 454 -16.35 8.48 45.33
C LEU A 454 -16.06 9.58 46.36
N SER A 455 -16.84 9.60 47.45
CA SER A 455 -16.65 10.47 48.59
C SER A 455 -17.30 9.87 49.83
N THR A 456 -17.10 10.50 51.00
CA THR A 456 -17.73 10.06 52.26
C THR A 456 -19.26 10.05 52.22
N THR A 457 -19.90 10.66 51.22
CA THR A 457 -21.36 10.69 51.05
C THR A 457 -21.86 10.12 49.71
N THR A 458 -20.97 9.70 48.80
CA THR A 458 -21.37 9.19 47.47
C THR A 458 -20.61 7.92 47.04
N TYR A 459 -21.33 7.03 46.36
CA TYR A 459 -20.76 5.92 45.61
C TYR A 459 -20.60 6.27 44.13
N ILE A 460 -19.75 5.51 43.44
CA ILE A 460 -19.64 5.49 41.97
C ILE A 460 -19.62 4.05 41.47
N GLN A 461 -20.40 3.77 40.45
CA GLN A 461 -20.57 2.45 39.84
C GLN A 461 -20.23 2.53 38.34
N PRO A 462 -19.24 1.79 37.83
CA PRO A 462 -18.92 1.77 36.41
C PRO A 462 -19.95 1.02 35.57
N TRP A 463 -20.41 1.65 34.49
CA TRP A 463 -21.34 1.10 33.51
C TRP A 463 -20.76 1.15 32.09
N THR A 464 -21.25 0.25 31.24
CA THR A 464 -20.88 0.14 29.83
C THR A 464 -22.15 0.07 28.98
N VAL A 465 -22.16 0.82 27.88
CA VAL A 465 -23.10 0.63 26.78
C VAL A 465 -22.37 0.08 25.55
N ILE A 466 -22.96 -0.94 24.93
CA ILE A 466 -22.49 -1.54 23.67
C ILE A 466 -23.54 -1.31 22.59
N VAL A 467 -23.11 -0.78 21.45
CA VAL A 467 -23.94 -0.51 20.28
C VAL A 467 -23.44 -1.33 19.09
N THR A 468 -24.32 -2.15 18.54
CA THR A 468 -24.05 -3.04 17.39
C THR A 468 -25.11 -2.90 16.32
N ASP A 469 -24.84 -3.34 15.09
CA ASP A 469 -25.87 -3.52 14.06
C ASP A 469 -26.62 -4.86 14.21
N THR A 470 -27.55 -5.13 13.29
CA THR A 470 -28.32 -6.39 13.24
C THR A 470 -27.48 -7.65 13.05
N ASN A 471 -26.24 -7.52 12.54
CA ASN A 471 -25.29 -8.61 12.32
C ASN A 471 -24.29 -8.75 13.50
N GLY A 472 -24.35 -7.87 14.50
CA GLY A 472 -23.44 -7.84 15.65
C GLY A 472 -22.15 -7.04 15.42
N ASN A 473 -22.02 -6.29 14.31
CA ASN A 473 -20.85 -5.45 14.08
C ASN A 473 -20.88 -4.21 14.98
N ALA A 474 -19.74 -3.91 15.60
CA ALA A 474 -19.50 -2.69 16.37
C ALA A 474 -19.92 -1.40 15.63
N GLN A 475 -20.56 -0.48 16.34
CA GLN A 475 -21.01 0.80 15.77
C GLN A 475 -20.35 1.98 16.45
N ALA A 476 -19.34 2.53 15.78
CA ALA A 476 -18.52 3.64 16.24
C ALA A 476 -19.19 5.01 16.08
N ASN A 477 -18.74 5.98 16.87
CA ASN A 477 -19.13 7.39 16.84
C ASN A 477 -20.65 7.62 16.95
N LYS A 478 -21.36 6.72 17.64
CA LYS A 478 -22.79 6.88 17.94
C LYS A 478 -22.93 7.65 19.24
N ASN A 479 -23.70 8.73 19.21
CA ASN A 479 -24.14 9.43 20.42
C ASN A 479 -25.23 8.59 21.09
N VAL A 480 -24.99 8.16 22.32
CA VAL A 480 -25.97 7.47 23.16
C VAL A 480 -26.39 8.44 24.25
N GLU A 481 -27.65 8.84 24.23
CA GLU A 481 -28.27 9.65 25.28
C GLU A 481 -28.63 8.75 26.46
N LEU A 482 -28.30 9.18 27.67
CA LEU A 482 -28.52 8.43 28.89
C LEU A 482 -29.43 9.24 29.82
N SER A 483 -30.31 8.52 30.52
CA SER A 483 -31.21 9.08 31.52
C SER A 483 -31.38 8.06 32.64
N ILE A 484 -31.45 8.55 33.88
CA ILE A 484 -31.80 7.74 35.04
C ILE A 484 -33.01 8.36 35.73
N THR A 485 -33.96 7.54 36.14
CA THR A 485 -35.19 7.98 36.80
C THR A 485 -35.54 7.00 37.92
N PRO A 486 -35.82 7.46 39.15
CA PRO A 486 -36.34 6.59 40.18
C PRO A 486 -37.71 6.00 39.79
N LEU A 487 -37.96 4.75 40.17
CA LEU A 487 -39.23 4.05 39.95
C LEU A 487 -39.99 3.79 41.25
N SER A 488 -39.26 3.44 42.30
CA SER A 488 -39.80 3.09 43.60
C SER A 488 -38.76 3.29 44.69
N TYR A 489 -39.22 3.34 45.93
CA TYR A 489 -38.41 3.48 47.13
C TYR A 489 -38.90 2.51 48.21
N ALA A 490 -38.05 2.12 49.14
CA ALA A 490 -38.41 1.22 50.23
C ALA A 490 -38.37 1.95 51.58
N LYS A 491 -39.35 1.61 52.43
CA LYS A 491 -39.36 1.95 53.87
C LYS A 491 -38.95 0.72 54.68
N GLY A 492 -38.29 0.91 55.81
CA GLY A 492 -37.82 -0.20 56.66
C GLY A 492 -36.62 0.15 57.53
N THR A 493 -35.92 -0.89 58.00
CA THR A 493 -34.75 -0.75 58.89
C THR A 493 -33.51 -1.52 58.41
N TYR A 494 -32.34 -1.06 58.87
CA TYR A 494 -31.14 -1.87 58.99
C TYR A 494 -31.01 -2.37 60.43
N ASP A 495 -31.15 -3.67 60.62
CA ASP A 495 -31.00 -4.29 61.94
C ASP A 495 -29.58 -4.84 62.12
N ALA A 496 -29.05 -4.70 63.33
CA ALA A 496 -27.77 -5.30 63.70
C ALA A 496 -27.90 -6.84 63.69
N PRO A 497 -26.85 -7.59 63.30
CA PRO A 497 -26.87 -9.04 63.38
C PRO A 497 -27.03 -9.51 64.83
N ASP A 498 -27.70 -10.65 65.03
CA ASP A 498 -27.88 -11.26 66.34
C ASP A 498 -26.54 -11.72 66.93
N THR A 499 -26.13 -11.10 68.04
CA THR A 499 -24.84 -11.31 68.69
C THR A 499 -24.85 -12.46 69.71
N ASP A 500 -26.04 -12.96 70.11
CA ASP A 500 -26.17 -14.09 71.04
C ASP A 500 -25.68 -15.43 70.41
N ALA A 501 -25.44 -15.45 69.10
CA ALA A 501 -24.84 -16.57 68.37
C ALA A 501 -23.31 -16.69 68.55
N GLY A 502 -22.63 -15.72 69.18
CA GLY A 502 -21.22 -15.81 69.56
C GLY A 502 -20.19 -15.39 68.51
N GLU A 503 -20.62 -14.77 67.41
CA GLU A 503 -19.75 -14.20 66.36
C GLU A 503 -19.90 -12.66 66.35
N PRO A 504 -18.96 -11.88 66.93
CA PRO A 504 -19.08 -10.43 67.11
C PRO A 504 -18.84 -9.61 65.82
N SER A 505 -18.98 -10.25 64.66
CA SER A 505 -18.78 -9.66 63.34
C SER A 505 -19.80 -10.21 62.35
N GLY A 506 -20.47 -9.32 61.63
CA GLY A 506 -21.50 -9.70 60.67
C GLY A 506 -21.77 -8.59 59.66
N ARG A 507 -22.97 -8.52 59.13
CA ARG A 507 -23.45 -7.38 58.34
C ARG A 507 -24.77 -6.88 58.91
N TRP A 508 -25.02 -5.59 58.72
CA TRP A 508 -26.35 -5.01 58.88
C TRP A 508 -27.33 -5.72 57.94
N THR A 509 -28.46 -6.15 58.48
CA THR A 509 -29.50 -6.86 57.74
C THR A 509 -30.51 -5.86 57.23
N TYR A 510 -30.70 -5.80 55.91
CA TYR A 510 -31.74 -4.99 55.27
C TYR A 510 -33.10 -5.64 55.52
N ASN A 511 -33.98 -4.94 56.24
CA ASN A 511 -35.34 -5.39 56.56
C ASN A 511 -36.35 -4.39 55.99
N GLU A 512 -36.86 -4.72 54.81
CA GLU A 512 -37.91 -3.97 54.13
C GLU A 512 -39.26 -4.14 54.84
N ALA A 513 -39.94 -3.02 55.09
CA ALA A 513 -41.32 -2.98 55.57
C ALA A 513 -42.32 -2.88 54.41
N ILE A 514 -42.02 -2.07 53.39
CA ILE A 514 -42.83 -1.89 52.18
C ILE A 514 -42.01 -1.24 51.05
N THR A 515 -42.32 -1.60 49.80
CA THR A 515 -41.92 -0.83 48.60
C THR A 515 -43.04 0.12 48.17
N CYS A 516 -42.71 1.38 47.95
CA CYS A 516 -43.60 2.45 47.53
C CYS A 516 -43.24 2.93 46.11
N PRO A 517 -44.21 3.17 45.21
CA PRO A 517 -43.93 3.75 43.91
C PRO A 517 -43.41 5.18 44.07
N SER A 518 -42.57 5.64 43.14
CA SER A 518 -42.13 7.04 43.08
C SER A 518 -43.33 7.98 43.03
N GLU A 519 -43.32 9.00 43.89
CA GLU A 519 -44.34 10.05 43.96
C GLU A 519 -44.35 10.93 42.70
N ASP A 520 -43.22 11.08 42.00
CA ASP A 520 -43.13 11.75 40.70
C ASP A 520 -43.75 10.87 39.59
N VAL A 521 -45.07 10.73 39.64
CA VAL A 521 -45.87 9.88 38.74
C VAL A 521 -45.71 10.33 37.29
N ASN A 522 -45.60 11.63 37.08
CA ASN A 522 -45.54 12.23 35.74
C ASN A 522 -44.10 12.49 35.23
N ARG A 523 -43.08 12.23 36.07
CA ARG A 523 -41.63 12.31 35.77
C ARG A 523 -41.16 13.72 35.38
N ASN A 524 -41.69 14.75 36.02
CA ASN A 524 -41.33 16.15 35.76
C ASN A 524 -40.40 16.77 36.82
N GLY A 525 -40.10 16.06 37.91
CA GLY A 525 -39.25 16.52 39.01
C GLY A 525 -39.85 17.65 39.85
N SER A 526 -41.17 17.85 39.84
CA SER A 526 -41.91 18.89 40.55
C SER A 526 -43.10 18.27 41.28
N LEU A 527 -43.33 18.65 42.54
CA LEU A 527 -44.42 18.10 43.34
C LEU A 527 -45.78 18.62 42.86
N ASP A 528 -46.56 17.80 42.15
CA ASP A 528 -47.91 18.15 41.70
C ASP A 528 -49.01 17.71 42.69
N ALA A 529 -50.23 18.21 42.48
CA ALA A 529 -51.34 17.99 43.39
C ALA A 529 -51.83 16.53 43.39
N GLY A 530 -51.54 15.81 44.48
CA GLY A 530 -51.91 14.40 44.67
C GLY A 530 -50.76 13.41 44.49
N GLU A 531 -49.53 13.90 44.32
CA GLU A 531 -48.30 13.09 44.27
C GLU A 531 -47.70 12.85 45.67
N ASP A 532 -47.82 13.82 46.59
CA ASP A 532 -47.41 13.74 48.00
C ASP A 532 -48.25 12.70 48.77
N ALA A 533 -47.71 11.49 48.98
CA ALA A 533 -48.43 10.36 49.56
C ALA A 533 -48.48 10.41 51.09
N ASN A 534 -47.40 10.84 51.75
CA ASN A 534 -47.31 10.99 53.21
C ASN A 534 -47.67 12.42 53.71
N ASN A 535 -47.89 13.38 52.80
CA ASN A 535 -48.16 14.79 53.09
C ASN A 535 -46.95 15.52 53.73
N ASN A 536 -45.73 15.13 53.37
CA ASN A 536 -44.50 15.73 53.90
C ASN A 536 -44.00 16.97 53.14
N GLY A 537 -44.57 17.25 51.95
CA GLY A 537 -44.25 18.42 51.14
C GLY A 537 -43.00 18.28 50.25
N THR A 538 -42.51 17.06 50.03
CA THR A 538 -41.40 16.74 49.11
C THR A 538 -41.78 15.59 48.18
N LEU A 539 -40.93 15.27 47.19
CA LEU A 539 -41.08 14.10 46.33
C LEU A 539 -40.20 12.95 46.82
N GLU A 540 -40.80 11.78 47.04
CA GLU A 540 -40.14 10.54 47.41
C GLU A 540 -40.10 9.52 46.25
N PRO A 541 -38.92 9.02 45.85
CA PRO A 541 -37.59 9.52 46.16
C PRO A 541 -37.24 10.73 45.28
N ASN A 542 -36.39 11.62 45.79
CA ASN A 542 -35.87 12.74 45.01
C ASN A 542 -34.80 12.25 43.99
N ALA A 543 -34.11 13.15 43.28
CA ALA A 543 -33.02 12.81 42.38
C ALA A 543 -31.80 12.23 43.13
N THR A 544 -31.82 10.91 43.38
CA THR A 544 -30.85 10.17 44.20
C THR A 544 -29.60 9.70 43.46
N ALA A 545 -29.67 9.62 42.12
CA ALA A 545 -28.62 9.08 41.26
C ALA A 545 -28.43 9.93 39.99
N THR A 546 -27.21 9.91 39.44
CA THR A 546 -26.79 10.73 38.30
C THR A 546 -25.98 9.93 37.29
N THR A 547 -26.12 10.30 36.02
CA THR A 547 -25.40 9.73 34.87
C THR A 547 -25.04 10.86 33.89
N PRO A 548 -23.98 10.76 33.07
CA PRO A 548 -23.72 11.73 32.01
C PRO A 548 -24.89 11.84 31.04
N THR A 549 -25.17 13.01 30.47
CA THR A 549 -26.31 13.18 29.54
C THR A 549 -26.16 12.39 28.25
N SER A 550 -24.93 12.17 27.78
CA SER A 550 -24.64 11.29 26.66
C SER A 550 -23.20 10.78 26.67
N VAL A 551 -22.95 9.71 25.93
CA VAL A 551 -21.62 9.17 25.63
C VAL A 551 -21.47 8.81 24.16
N ILE A 552 -20.23 8.77 23.67
CA ILE A 552 -19.91 8.45 22.28
C ILE A 552 -19.20 7.09 22.20
N THR A 553 -19.67 6.20 21.34
CA THR A 553 -19.06 4.88 21.15
C THR A 553 -17.71 4.94 20.44
N THR A 554 -16.76 4.16 20.95
CA THR A 554 -15.45 3.90 20.33
C THR A 554 -15.57 3.04 19.08
N GLU A 555 -14.46 2.80 18.37
CA GLU A 555 -14.39 1.90 17.21
C GLU A 555 -14.95 0.48 17.47
N ASN A 556 -14.88 0.02 18.71
CA ASN A 556 -15.43 -1.28 19.15
C ASN A 556 -16.95 -1.24 19.42
N GLY A 557 -17.63 -0.11 19.20
CA GLY A 557 -19.04 0.07 19.52
C GLY A 557 -19.31 0.22 21.02
N ILE A 558 -18.28 0.42 21.84
CA ILE A 558 -18.34 0.46 23.29
C ILE A 558 -18.20 1.91 23.77
N ALA A 559 -19.03 2.34 24.72
CA ALA A 559 -18.79 3.51 25.55
C ALA A 559 -18.94 3.15 27.04
N ASN A 560 -18.07 3.69 27.89
CA ASN A 560 -18.15 3.55 29.34
C ASN A 560 -18.62 4.86 29.97
N PHE A 561 -19.34 4.76 31.07
CA PHE A 561 -19.81 5.89 31.86
C PHE A 561 -19.97 5.47 33.31
N ASP A 562 -19.97 6.45 34.21
CA ASP A 562 -20.15 6.20 35.63
C ASP A 562 -21.54 6.60 36.09
N LEU A 563 -22.08 5.83 37.03
CA LEU A 563 -23.29 6.16 37.77
C LEU A 563 -22.92 6.57 39.19
N ALA A 564 -23.26 7.79 39.59
CA ALA A 564 -22.95 8.29 40.93
C ALA A 564 -24.23 8.57 41.73
N TYR A 565 -24.28 8.10 42.97
CA TYR A 565 -25.45 8.19 43.85
C TYR A 565 -25.07 8.37 45.32
N LEU A 566 -26.01 8.90 46.10
CA LEU A 566 -25.83 9.14 47.54
C LEU A 566 -25.79 7.82 48.33
N LYS A 567 -24.91 7.75 49.34
CA LYS A 567 -24.79 6.54 50.19
C LYS A 567 -26.05 6.24 51.00
N SER A 568 -26.85 7.26 51.32
CA SER A 568 -28.13 7.11 52.05
C SER A 568 -29.20 6.35 51.27
N GLU A 569 -29.08 6.28 49.95
CA GLU A 569 -30.11 5.77 49.04
C GLU A 569 -29.87 4.31 48.64
N CYS A 570 -28.76 3.73 49.09
CA CYS A 570 -28.40 2.36 48.77
C CYS A 570 -29.28 1.35 49.53
N SER A 571 -29.71 0.31 48.81
CA SER A 571 -30.82 -0.59 49.10
C SER A 571 -32.22 0.05 49.16
N TRP A 572 -32.34 1.38 49.26
CA TRP A 572 -33.63 2.05 49.49
C TRP A 572 -34.31 2.61 48.24
N VAL A 573 -33.61 2.71 47.10
CA VAL A 573 -34.20 3.24 45.85
C VAL A 573 -33.97 2.32 44.66
N GLU A 574 -35.03 2.08 43.90
CA GLU A 574 -35.02 1.43 42.59
C GLU A 574 -35.03 2.47 41.46
N VAL A 575 -34.18 2.26 40.46
CA VAL A 575 -33.97 3.20 39.35
C VAL A 575 -34.09 2.51 37.99
N GLU A 576 -34.63 3.22 37.00
CA GLU A 576 -34.60 2.88 35.57
C GLU A 576 -33.46 3.65 34.91
N LEU A 577 -32.42 2.95 34.45
CA LEU A 577 -31.41 3.51 33.56
C LEU A 577 -31.83 3.24 32.11
N LYS A 578 -32.11 4.29 31.35
CA LYS A 578 -32.50 4.24 29.94
C LYS A 578 -31.38 4.81 29.06
N ALA A 579 -31.01 4.06 28.02
CA ALA A 579 -30.10 4.48 26.97
C ALA A 579 -30.83 4.54 25.62
N VAL A 580 -30.62 5.64 24.87
CA VAL A 580 -31.25 5.90 23.57
C VAL A 580 -30.18 6.25 22.54
N THR A 581 -30.30 5.77 21.30
CA THR A 581 -29.55 6.34 20.18
C THR A 581 -30.38 6.30 18.90
N THR A 582 -30.05 7.18 17.96
CA THR A 582 -30.76 7.30 16.67
C THR A 582 -29.80 7.12 15.50
N VAL A 583 -30.24 6.41 14.46
CA VAL A 583 -29.56 6.36 13.15
C VAL A 583 -30.59 6.58 12.06
N ASN A 584 -30.36 7.62 11.24
CA ASN A 584 -31.15 7.93 10.04
C ASN A 584 -32.67 7.91 10.27
N GLY A 585 -33.12 8.47 11.40
CA GLY A 585 -34.55 8.58 11.76
C GLY A 585 -35.15 7.35 12.43
N THR A 586 -34.38 6.28 12.68
CA THR A 586 -34.79 5.15 13.52
C THR A 586 -34.19 5.33 14.92
N GLU A 587 -35.05 5.44 15.94
CA GLU A 587 -34.66 5.41 17.35
C GLU A 587 -34.53 3.95 17.81
N SER A 588 -33.60 3.72 18.73
CA SER A 588 -33.49 2.47 19.47
C SER A 588 -33.27 2.83 20.94
N ASP A 589 -34.00 2.17 21.85
CA ASP A 589 -33.79 2.31 23.29
C ASP A 589 -33.57 0.96 23.97
N THR A 590 -32.89 1.00 25.11
CA THR A 590 -32.78 -0.13 26.04
C THR A 590 -32.85 0.41 27.46
N ARG A 591 -33.31 -0.44 28.39
CA ARG A 591 -33.56 -0.04 29.78
C ARG A 591 -33.13 -1.14 30.73
N GLN A 592 -32.61 -0.74 31.88
CA GLN A 592 -32.27 -1.65 32.96
C GLN A 592 -32.77 -1.07 34.28
N THR A 593 -33.62 -1.83 34.97
CA THR A 593 -34.10 -1.52 36.32
C THR A 593 -33.26 -2.26 37.35
N PHE A 594 -32.86 -1.56 38.42
CA PHE A 594 -32.10 -2.14 39.52
C PHE A 594 -32.23 -1.29 40.79
N TRP A 595 -32.00 -1.92 41.94
CA TRP A 595 -31.84 -1.25 43.23
C TRP A 595 -30.42 -0.73 43.38
N LEU A 596 -30.28 0.51 43.87
CA LEU A 596 -28.97 1.11 44.17
C LEU A 596 -28.24 0.23 45.19
N SER A 597 -27.00 -0.17 44.91
CA SER A 597 -26.28 -1.15 45.74
C SER A 597 -25.43 -0.47 46.82
N CYS A 598 -25.32 -1.07 48.01
CA CYS A 598 -24.39 -0.59 49.04
C CYS A 598 -23.01 -1.24 48.89
N LEU A 599 -21.96 -0.53 49.31
CA LEU A 599 -20.63 -1.13 49.40
C LEU A 599 -20.58 -2.13 50.57
N ALA A 600 -19.96 -3.29 50.35
CA ALA A 600 -19.97 -4.38 51.33
C ALA A 600 -19.24 -4.03 52.66
N SER A 601 -18.32 -3.05 52.65
CA SER A 601 -17.68 -2.49 53.85
C SER A 601 -18.63 -1.63 54.67
N ASP A 602 -19.52 -0.90 54.01
CA ASP A 602 -20.39 0.11 54.63
C ASP A 602 -21.62 -0.55 55.27
N LEU A 603 -21.88 -1.82 54.94
CA LEU A 603 -22.78 -2.72 55.65
C LEU A 603 -22.08 -3.64 56.66
N ALA A 604 -20.76 -3.54 56.86
CA ALA A 604 -20.05 -4.40 57.82
C ALA A 604 -20.34 -3.98 59.27
N TYR A 605 -20.68 -4.96 60.12
CA TYR A 605 -20.99 -4.72 61.53
C TYR A 605 -19.80 -5.04 62.43
N ASN A 606 -19.55 -4.18 63.43
CA ASN A 606 -18.53 -4.34 64.45
C ASN A 606 -19.05 -3.83 65.80
N GLU A 607 -19.22 -4.73 66.78
CA GLU A 607 -19.72 -4.39 68.13
C GLU A 607 -18.87 -3.32 68.84
N SER A 608 -17.56 -3.29 68.59
CA SER A 608 -16.64 -2.36 69.26
C SER A 608 -16.69 -0.93 68.70
N ASN A 609 -17.27 -0.75 67.51
CA ASN A 609 -17.50 0.56 66.90
C ASN A 609 -18.65 0.44 65.87
N PRO A 610 -19.92 0.46 66.31
CA PRO A 610 -21.07 0.23 65.44
C PRO A 610 -21.32 1.46 64.56
N ILE A 611 -20.59 1.54 63.46
CA ILE A 611 -20.91 2.43 62.34
C ILE A 611 -22.21 1.91 61.72
N LYS A 612 -23.24 2.75 61.76
CA LYS A 612 -24.53 2.49 61.10
C LYS A 612 -24.37 2.74 59.58
N PRO A 613 -25.07 2.00 58.71
CA PRO A 613 -25.19 2.38 57.31
C PRO A 613 -25.78 3.78 57.20
N ALA A 614 -25.52 4.48 56.10
CA ALA A 614 -26.22 5.74 55.83
C ALA A 614 -27.69 5.45 55.46
N PRO A 615 -28.67 6.28 55.89
CA PRO A 615 -28.53 7.43 56.79
C PRO A 615 -28.51 7.04 58.29
N GLY A 616 -28.95 5.83 58.64
CA GLY A 616 -28.99 5.33 60.01
C GLY A 616 -29.56 3.92 60.11
N ASN A 617 -30.32 3.64 61.18
CA ASN A 617 -31.05 2.37 61.34
C ASN A 617 -32.34 2.32 60.51
N GLU A 618 -32.85 3.46 60.06
CA GLU A 618 -34.11 3.56 59.31
C GLU A 618 -33.81 4.05 57.89
N SER A 619 -34.70 3.74 56.95
CA SER A 619 -34.60 4.27 55.59
C SER A 619 -34.69 5.82 55.57
N PRO A 620 -34.22 6.50 54.51
CA PRO A 620 -34.48 7.93 54.31
C PRO A 620 -35.98 8.31 54.31
N TYR A 621 -36.85 7.33 54.12
CA TYR A 621 -38.29 7.46 53.86
C TYR A 621 -39.15 6.93 55.04
N GLY A 622 -38.53 6.61 56.18
CA GLY A 622 -39.20 6.06 57.36
C GLY A 622 -39.17 4.52 57.45
N SER A 623 -39.90 3.98 58.43
CA SER A 623 -39.91 2.55 58.77
C SER A 623 -41.32 1.92 58.77
N ALA A 624 -42.37 2.72 58.54
CA ALA A 624 -43.75 2.25 58.41
C ALA A 624 -43.96 1.25 57.26
N ALA A 625 -44.79 0.24 57.49
CA ALA A 625 -45.29 -0.68 56.45
C ALA A 625 -46.46 -0.08 55.62
N ASN A 626 -46.40 1.23 55.36
CA ASN A 626 -47.42 2.02 54.68
C ASN A 626 -46.76 3.20 53.97
N CYS A 627 -47.08 3.44 52.69
CA CYS A 627 -46.51 4.59 51.96
C CYS A 627 -47.07 5.94 52.43
N ALA A 628 -48.28 5.97 52.99
CA ALA A 628 -48.94 7.21 53.41
C ALA A 628 -48.57 7.70 54.83
N THR A 629 -47.64 7.03 55.52
CA THR A 629 -47.05 7.47 56.80
C THR A 629 -45.57 7.11 56.84
N ASP A 630 -44.79 7.75 57.72
CA ASP A 630 -43.35 7.47 57.88
C ASP A 630 -43.06 6.61 59.12
N GLU A 631 -43.95 6.70 60.13
CA GLU A 631 -44.04 5.87 61.34
C GLU A 631 -45.34 5.05 61.36
#